data_AF-A0A424RWF8-F1
#
_entry.id   AF-A0A424RWF8-F1
#
_cell.length_a   1.000
_cell.length_b   1.000
_cell.length_c   1.000
_cell.angle_alpha   90.00
_cell.angle_beta   90.00
_cell.angle_gamma   90.00
#
_symmetry.space_group_name_H-M   'P 1'
#
loop_
_entity.id
_entity.type
_entity.pdbx_description
1 polymer ?
#
loop_
_entity_poly.entity_id
_entity_poly.type
_entity_poly.pdbx_seq_one_letter_code
_entity_poly.pdbx_strand_id
1 'polypeptide(L)'
;MQENQENKIELKDKLENLYSYHKGKIYIFIIVLLIAVTSFALINNLNKKKSIKIGQQYIEAGIYLASDNKNQAKKIYEEIILSKNNFYSILALNKIVEKKLVIDKNKILKYFNILEKSISSKDERELIIFKKALYLIKNSDAKTGEDLMKNLIEQDSSLKNIIQEILIK
;
A
#
# COMPACT_ATOMS: atom_id res chain seq x y z
N MET A 1 17.90 -49.92 -21.98
CA MET A 1 17.50 -48.90 -22.98
C MET A 1 16.07 -49.10 -23.49
N GLN A 2 15.57 -50.33 -23.67
CA GLN A 2 14.21 -50.63 -24.14
C GLN A 2 13.08 -50.26 -23.14
N GLU A 3 13.23 -50.58 -21.85
CA GLU A 3 12.23 -50.30 -20.79
C GLU A 3 11.85 -48.81 -20.65
N ASN A 4 12.79 -47.91 -20.96
CA ASN A 4 12.58 -46.46 -20.90
C ASN A 4 11.85 -45.93 -22.16
N GLN A 5 11.88 -46.68 -23.26
CA GLN A 5 11.11 -46.37 -24.48
C GLN A 5 9.67 -46.86 -24.36
N GLU A 6 9.44 -48.05 -23.79
CA GLU A 6 8.09 -48.58 -23.53
C GLU A 6 7.30 -47.72 -22.53
N ASN A 7 7.92 -47.29 -21.41
CA ASN A 7 7.30 -46.36 -20.47
C ASN A 7 6.90 -45.02 -21.12
N LYS A 8 7.70 -44.54 -22.09
CA LYS A 8 7.41 -43.32 -22.85
C LYS A 8 6.21 -43.48 -23.78
N ILE A 9 6.08 -44.66 -24.41
CA ILE A 9 4.95 -45.00 -25.28
C ILE A 9 3.67 -45.10 -24.44
N GLU A 10 3.73 -45.76 -23.27
CA GLU A 10 2.58 -45.92 -22.37
C GLU A 10 2.07 -44.58 -21.80
N LEU A 11 2.99 -43.68 -21.43
CA LEU A 11 2.63 -42.32 -21.00
C LEU A 11 1.98 -41.50 -22.12
N LYS A 12 2.48 -41.64 -23.36
CA LYS A 12 1.93 -40.95 -24.53
C LYS A 12 0.50 -41.42 -24.81
N ASP A 13 0.26 -42.73 -24.82
CA ASP A 13 -1.07 -43.29 -25.10
C ASP A 13 -2.09 -42.92 -24.00
N LYS A 14 -1.64 -42.86 -22.74
CA LYS A 14 -2.47 -42.35 -21.62
C LYS A 14 -2.83 -40.88 -21.82
N LEU A 15 -1.90 -40.04 -22.27
CA LEU A 15 -2.15 -38.62 -22.56
C LEU A 15 -3.07 -38.42 -23.76
N GLU A 16 -2.91 -39.21 -24.82
CA GLU A 16 -3.79 -39.16 -26.00
C GLU A 16 -5.23 -39.56 -25.65
N ASN A 17 -5.39 -40.60 -24.82
CA ASN A 17 -6.70 -41.03 -24.32
C ASN A 17 -7.36 -39.97 -23.44
N LEU A 18 -6.61 -39.35 -22.52
CA LEU A 18 -7.10 -38.25 -21.68
C LEU A 18 -7.50 -37.03 -22.51
N TYR A 19 -6.69 -36.64 -23.49
CA TYR A 19 -7.02 -35.55 -24.41
C TYR A 19 -8.30 -35.90 -25.17
N SER A 20 -8.37 -37.07 -25.81
CA SER A 20 -9.52 -37.48 -26.63
C SER A 20 -10.83 -37.54 -25.85
N TYR A 21 -10.80 -38.04 -24.62
CA TYR A 21 -11.98 -38.16 -23.76
C TYR A 21 -12.45 -36.81 -23.17
N HIS A 22 -11.55 -35.82 -23.05
CA HIS A 22 -11.83 -34.54 -22.40
C HIS A 22 -11.62 -33.29 -23.28
N LYS A 23 -11.46 -33.44 -24.61
CA LYS A 23 -11.14 -32.35 -25.56
C LYS A 23 -11.96 -31.07 -25.32
N GLY A 24 -13.29 -31.19 -25.18
CA GLY A 24 -14.17 -30.05 -24.95
C GLY A 24 -13.90 -29.30 -23.63
N LYS A 25 -13.66 -30.03 -22.54
CA LYS A 25 -13.29 -29.43 -21.23
C LYS A 25 -11.93 -28.73 -21.31
N ILE A 26 -10.99 -29.29 -22.08
CA ILE A 26 -9.66 -28.69 -22.29
C ILE A 26 -9.77 -27.36 -23.05
N TYR A 27 -10.58 -27.28 -24.11
CA TYR A 27 -10.82 -26.02 -24.82
C TYR A 27 -11.47 -24.96 -23.93
N ILE A 28 -12.47 -25.34 -23.12
CA ILE A 28 -13.12 -24.44 -22.16
C ILE A 28 -12.08 -23.93 -21.14
N PHE A 29 -11.25 -24.82 -20.60
CA PHE A 29 -10.19 -24.46 -19.66
C PHE A 29 -9.20 -23.45 -20.27
N ILE A 30 -8.76 -23.66 -21.51
CA ILE A 30 -7.85 -22.74 -22.21
C ILE A 30 -8.51 -21.37 -22.42
N ILE A 31 -9.79 -21.32 -22.79
CA ILE A 31 -10.53 -20.06 -22.97
C ILE A 31 -10.63 -19.32 -21.63
N VAL A 32 -10.98 -20.02 -20.54
CA VAL A 32 -11.04 -19.43 -19.19
C VAL A 32 -9.67 -18.89 -18.77
N LEU A 33 -8.59 -19.62 -19.07
CA LEU A 33 -7.23 -19.18 -18.78
C LEU A 33 -6.87 -17.90 -19.56
N LEU A 34 -7.22 -17.81 -20.85
CA LEU A 34 -7.00 -16.62 -21.67
C LEU A 34 -7.77 -15.40 -21.13
N ILE A 35 -9.03 -15.59 -20.72
CA ILE A 35 -9.84 -14.53 -20.11
C ILE A 35 -9.22 -14.08 -18.77
N ALA A 36 -8.73 -15.01 -17.96
CA ALA A 36 -8.09 -14.69 -16.68
C ALA A 36 -6.80 -13.86 -16.88
N VAL A 37 -5.93 -14.24 -17.83
CA VAL A 37 -4.68 -13.52 -18.13
C VAL A 37 -4.97 -12.11 -18.65
N THR A 38 -5.90 -11.96 -19.60
CA THR A 38 -6.28 -10.65 -20.14
C THR A 38 -6.92 -9.75 -19.09
N SER A 39 -7.82 -10.30 -18.25
CA SER A 39 -8.43 -9.59 -17.13
C SER A 39 -7.38 -9.10 -16.13
N PHE A 40 -6.42 -9.95 -15.77
CA PHE A 40 -5.33 -9.60 -14.87
C PHE A 40 -4.48 -8.44 -15.42
N ALA A 41 -4.14 -8.47 -16.71
CA ALA A 41 -3.39 -7.40 -17.37
C ALA A 41 -4.15 -6.06 -17.38
N LEU A 42 -5.46 -6.08 -17.65
CA LEU A 42 -6.32 -4.89 -17.63
C LEU A 42 -6.38 -4.27 -16.23
N ILE A 43 -6.61 -5.08 -15.19
CA ILE A 43 -6.66 -4.63 -13.79
C ILE A 43 -5.34 -3.95 -13.41
N ASN A 44 -4.21 -4.55 -13.76
CA ASN A 44 -2.89 -3.98 -13.46
C ASN A 44 -2.69 -2.61 -14.13
N ASN A 45 -3.10 -2.46 -15.39
CA ASN A 45 -3.00 -1.19 -16.11
C ASN A 45 -3.91 -0.10 -15.52
N LEU A 46 -5.12 -0.45 -15.09
CA LEU A 46 -6.04 0.47 -14.41
C LEU A 46 -5.43 0.98 -13.09
N ASN A 47 -4.82 0.09 -12.31
CA ASN A 47 -4.14 0.45 -11.07
C ASN A 47 -2.96 1.40 -11.29
N LYS A 48 -2.15 1.16 -12.33
CA LYS A 48 -1.04 2.05 -12.72
C LYS A 48 -1.56 3.45 -13.09
N LYS A 49 -2.60 3.53 -13.94
CA LYS A 49 -3.22 4.80 -14.33
C LYS A 49 -3.78 5.57 -13.14
N LYS A 50 -4.40 4.86 -12.17
CA LYS A 50 -4.88 5.45 -10.92
C LYS A 50 -3.74 6.07 -10.11
N SER A 51 -2.62 5.38 -9.94
CA SER A 51 -1.46 5.91 -9.22
C SER A 51 -0.86 7.14 -9.90
N ILE A 52 -0.75 7.13 -11.23
CA ILE A 52 -0.29 8.30 -12.02
C ILE A 52 -1.20 9.50 -11.79
N LYS A 53 -2.53 9.31 -11.85
CA LYS A 53 -3.50 10.38 -11.60
C LYS A 53 -3.34 10.97 -10.20
N ILE A 54 -3.16 10.14 -9.18
CA ILE A 54 -2.93 10.59 -7.81
C ILE A 54 -1.61 11.37 -7.69
N GLY A 55 -0.57 10.95 -8.41
CA GLY A 55 0.69 11.69 -8.50
C GLY A 55 0.53 13.07 -9.14
N GLN A 56 -0.27 13.18 -10.20
CA GLN A 56 -0.61 14.48 -10.81
C GLN A 56 -1.35 15.38 -9.82
N GLN A 57 -2.34 14.85 -9.10
CA GLN A 57 -3.04 15.59 -8.04
C GLN A 57 -2.07 16.06 -6.94
N TYR A 58 -1.10 15.23 -6.56
CA TYR A 58 -0.09 15.61 -5.56
C TYR A 58 0.76 16.79 -6.03
N ILE A 59 1.17 16.80 -7.30
CA ILE A 59 1.90 17.92 -7.91
C ILE A 59 1.02 19.17 -7.96
N GLU A 60 -0.24 19.03 -8.40
CA GLU A 60 -1.21 20.12 -8.47
C GLU A 60 -1.44 20.78 -7.09
N ALA A 61 -1.61 19.97 -6.04
CA ALA A 61 -1.70 20.46 -4.67
C ALA A 61 -0.45 21.25 -4.24
N GLY A 62 0.74 20.79 -4.68
CA GLY A 62 2.00 21.49 -4.47
C GLY A 62 2.06 22.86 -5.15
N ILE A 63 1.53 22.97 -6.38
CA ILE A 63 1.44 24.23 -7.13
C ILE A 63 0.48 25.20 -6.42
N TYR A 64 -0.71 24.73 -6.01
CA TYR A 64 -1.63 25.56 -5.23
C TYR A 64 -1.01 26.04 -3.93
N LEU A 65 -0.28 25.17 -3.24
CA LEU A 65 0.41 25.52 -2.01
C LEU A 65 1.49 26.59 -2.23
N ALA A 66 2.27 26.47 -3.31
CA ALA A 66 3.30 27.44 -3.69
C ALA A 66 2.69 28.81 -4.08
N SER A 67 1.47 28.80 -4.62
CA SER A 67 0.70 30.00 -4.99
C SER A 67 -0.11 30.58 -3.82
N ASP A 68 0.19 30.18 -2.58
CA ASP A 68 -0.50 30.52 -1.33
C ASP A 68 -2.01 30.17 -1.29
N ASN A 69 -2.50 29.37 -2.24
CA ASN A 69 -3.86 28.87 -2.26
C ASN A 69 -3.99 27.61 -1.37
N LYS A 70 -3.81 27.82 -0.06
CA LYS A 70 -3.77 26.77 0.96
C LYS A 70 -5.07 25.96 1.03
N ASN A 71 -6.23 26.57 0.77
CA ASN A 71 -7.51 25.88 0.83
C ASN A 71 -7.66 24.83 -0.27
N GLN A 72 -7.26 25.15 -1.50
CA GLN A 72 -7.30 24.18 -2.61
C GLN A 72 -6.25 23.08 -2.42
N ALA A 73 -5.02 23.46 -2.04
CA ALA A 73 -3.97 22.49 -1.73
C ALA A 73 -4.42 21.50 -0.65
N LYS A 74 -5.00 22.00 0.45
CA LYS A 74 -5.57 21.20 1.52
C LYS A 74 -6.61 20.21 0.99
N LYS A 75 -7.60 20.68 0.23
CA LYS A 75 -8.66 19.83 -0.31
C LYS A 75 -8.08 18.66 -1.12
N ILE A 76 -7.14 18.94 -2.02
CA ILE A 76 -6.53 17.91 -2.86
C ILE A 76 -5.68 16.94 -2.01
N TYR A 77 -4.90 17.42 -1.04
CA TYR A 77 -4.16 16.53 -0.14
C TYR A 77 -5.09 15.63 0.70
N GLU A 78 -6.23 16.14 1.17
CA GLU A 78 -7.23 15.33 1.88
C GLU A 78 -7.81 14.24 0.96
N GLU A 79 -8.12 14.57 -0.30
CA GLU A 79 -8.56 13.60 -1.31
C GLU A 79 -7.50 12.50 -1.56
N ILE A 80 -6.23 12.89 -1.66
CA ILE A 80 -5.12 11.94 -1.84
C ILE A 80 -5.01 11.00 -0.64
N ILE A 81 -5.18 11.47 0.59
CA ILE A 81 -5.19 10.59 1.79
C ILE A 81 -6.33 9.58 1.72
N LEU A 82 -7.55 10.03 1.36
CA LEU A 82 -8.73 9.17 1.24
C LEU A 82 -8.62 8.14 0.12
N SER A 83 -7.79 8.40 -0.90
CA SER A 83 -7.52 7.46 -1.99
C SER A 83 -6.73 6.21 -1.56
N LYS A 84 -6.09 6.25 -0.37
CA LYS A 84 -5.30 5.16 0.23
C LYS A 84 -4.19 4.62 -0.69
N ASN A 85 -3.57 5.50 -1.47
CA ASN A 85 -2.38 5.15 -2.24
C ASN A 85 -1.17 5.08 -1.30
N ASN A 86 -0.51 3.91 -1.23
CA ASN A 86 0.58 3.67 -0.27
C ASN A 86 1.66 4.76 -0.28
N PHE A 87 2.02 5.28 -1.44
CA PHE A 87 3.07 6.29 -1.55
C PHE A 87 2.54 7.71 -1.35
N TYR A 88 1.60 8.15 -2.19
CA TYR A 88 1.16 9.54 -2.21
C TYR A 88 0.30 9.93 -1.01
N SER A 89 -0.44 9.00 -0.40
CA SER A 89 -1.22 9.30 0.80
C SER A 89 -0.32 9.59 2.01
N ILE A 90 0.83 8.92 2.14
CA ILE A 90 1.84 9.23 3.16
C ILE A 90 2.43 10.61 2.91
N LEU A 91 2.81 10.92 1.67
CA LEU A 91 3.37 12.23 1.31
C LEU A 91 2.37 13.36 1.57
N ALA A 92 1.11 13.18 1.20
CA ALA A 92 0.04 14.15 1.43
C ALA A 92 -0.16 14.42 2.92
N LEU A 93 -0.18 13.37 3.76
CA LEU A 93 -0.29 13.54 5.22
C LEU A 93 0.91 14.32 5.78
N ASN A 94 2.14 13.98 5.38
CA ASN A 94 3.32 14.72 5.80
C ASN A 94 3.20 16.21 5.42
N LYS A 95 2.75 16.52 4.20
CA LYS A 95 2.56 17.91 3.76
C LYS A 95 1.50 18.64 4.56
N ILE A 96 0.36 18.00 4.86
CA ILE A 96 -0.68 18.59 5.72
C ILE A 96 -0.11 18.97 7.09
N VAL A 97 0.65 18.07 7.72
CA VAL A 97 1.22 18.28 9.05
C VAL A 97 2.33 19.34 9.03
N GLU A 98 3.30 19.22 8.12
CA GLU A 98 4.44 20.14 8.00
C GLU A 98 4.01 21.58 7.72
N LYS A 99 3.03 21.75 6.84
CA LYS A 99 2.55 23.06 6.39
C LYS A 99 1.37 23.56 7.21
N LYS A 100 0.98 22.81 8.26
CA LYS A 100 -0.15 23.13 9.15
C LYS A 100 -1.44 23.44 8.38
N LEU A 101 -1.72 22.70 7.31
CA LEU A 101 -2.91 22.89 6.47
C LEU A 101 -4.21 22.48 7.20
N VAL A 102 -4.08 21.62 8.21
CA VAL A 102 -5.14 21.23 9.13
C VAL A 102 -4.65 21.51 10.55
N ILE A 103 -5.47 22.19 11.35
CA ILE A 103 -5.16 22.52 12.75
C ILE A 103 -5.85 21.52 13.69
N ASP A 104 -6.98 20.96 13.27
CA ASP A 104 -7.74 19.98 14.05
C ASP A 104 -6.93 18.69 14.28
N LYS A 105 -6.51 18.51 15.54
CA LYS A 105 -5.78 17.32 16.01
C LYS A 105 -6.54 16.03 15.71
N ASN A 106 -7.84 15.98 15.95
CA ASN A 106 -8.65 14.77 15.77
C ASN A 106 -8.72 14.39 14.29
N LYS A 107 -8.82 15.39 13.42
CA LYS A 107 -8.80 15.18 11.96
C LYS A 107 -7.46 14.61 11.49
N ILE A 108 -6.34 15.12 12.00
CA ILE A 108 -5.01 14.58 11.68
C ILE A 108 -4.84 13.14 12.20
N LEU A 109 -5.27 12.85 13.43
CA LEU A 109 -5.23 11.48 13.97
C LEU A 109 -6.10 10.51 13.16
N LYS A 110 -7.24 10.97 12.63
CA LYS A 110 -8.05 10.18 11.70
C LYS A 110 -7.27 9.84 10.42
N TYR A 111 -6.46 10.76 9.90
CA TYR A 111 -5.61 10.48 8.74
C TYR A 111 -4.52 9.46 9.03
N PHE A 112 -3.82 9.57 10.16
CA PHE A 112 -2.88 8.53 10.58
C PHE A 112 -3.56 7.15 10.65
N ASN A 113 -4.73 7.06 11.30
CA ASN A 113 -5.49 5.81 11.40
C ASN A 113 -5.92 5.23 10.04
N ILE A 114 -6.23 6.09 9.05
CA ILE A 114 -6.57 5.64 7.69
C ILE A 114 -5.35 4.96 7.06
N LEU A 115 -4.17 5.58 7.17
CA LEU A 115 -2.94 5.06 6.55
C LEU A 115 -2.44 3.79 7.24
N GLU A 116 -2.47 3.75 8.58
CA GLU A 116 -2.12 2.55 9.37
C GLU A 116 -2.91 1.32 8.93
N LYS A 117 -4.20 1.50 8.61
CA LYS A 117 -5.09 0.42 8.16
C LYS A 117 -4.92 0.06 6.69
N SER A 118 -4.50 0.99 5.83
CA SER A 118 -4.37 0.73 4.39
C SER A 118 -3.05 0.08 3.99
N ILE A 119 -2.00 0.26 4.78
CA ILE A 119 -0.65 -0.16 4.42
C ILE A 119 -0.38 -1.60 4.84
N SER A 120 0.12 -2.39 3.90
CA SER A 120 0.39 -3.82 4.07
C SER A 120 1.78 -4.10 4.64
N SER A 121 2.76 -3.23 4.36
CA SER A 121 4.13 -3.39 4.82
C SER A 121 4.24 -3.09 6.33
N LYS A 122 4.88 -4.00 7.07
CA LYS A 122 5.13 -3.84 8.51
C LYS A 122 5.96 -2.57 8.76
N ASP A 123 7.07 -2.40 8.06
CA ASP A 123 7.99 -1.28 8.25
C ASP A 123 7.34 0.07 7.94
N GLU A 124 6.57 0.16 6.85
CA GLU A 124 5.85 1.39 6.50
C GLU A 124 4.79 1.73 7.55
N ARG A 125 4.11 0.72 8.10
CA ARG A 125 3.11 0.89 9.15
C ARG A 125 3.76 1.36 10.46
N GLU A 126 4.86 0.75 10.86
CA GLU A 126 5.64 1.15 12.04
C GLU A 126 6.13 2.60 11.93
N LEU A 127 6.62 3.00 10.75
CA LEU A 127 7.03 4.38 10.49
C LEU A 127 5.87 5.38 10.64
N ILE A 128 4.66 5.00 10.25
CA ILE A 128 3.47 5.85 10.40
C ILE A 128 3.06 5.97 11.86
N ILE A 129 3.08 4.87 12.61
CA ILE A 129 2.82 4.86 14.05
C ILE A 129 3.86 5.74 14.76
N PHE A 130 5.13 5.63 14.39
CA PHE A 130 6.20 6.46 14.93
C PHE A 130 6.00 7.96 14.62
N LYS A 131 5.64 8.31 13.38
CA LYS A 131 5.32 9.69 13.01
C LYS A 131 4.11 10.24 13.76
N LYS A 132 3.09 9.40 13.98
CA LYS A 132 1.91 9.76 14.79
C LYS A 132 2.29 10.02 16.24
N ALA A 133 3.16 9.18 16.81
CA ALA A 133 3.69 9.38 18.15
C ALA A 133 4.42 10.72 18.29
N LEU A 134 5.33 11.04 17.35
CA LEU A 134 6.02 12.32 17.30
C LEU A 134 5.05 13.51 17.17
N TYR A 135 4.01 13.36 16.34
CA TYR A 135 2.96 14.37 16.21
C TYR A 135 2.21 14.59 17.54
N LEU A 136 1.85 13.53 18.27
CA LEU A 136 1.17 13.61 19.55
C LEU A 136 2.03 14.30 20.62
N ILE A 137 3.31 13.92 20.72
CA ILE A 137 4.27 14.55 21.64
C ILE A 137 4.35 16.06 21.38
N LYS A 138 4.48 16.46 20.10
CA LYS A 138 4.54 17.88 19.72
C LYS A 138 3.25 18.66 20.00
N ASN A 139 2.09 17.99 20.06
CA ASN A 139 0.78 18.62 20.26
C ASN A 139 0.17 18.30 21.63
N SER A 140 1.01 18.35 22.67
CA SER A 140 0.62 18.29 24.09
C SER A 140 -0.02 16.97 24.54
N ASP A 141 0.30 15.86 23.88
CA ASP A 141 -0.15 14.51 24.24
C ASP A 141 1.04 13.54 24.30
N ALA A 142 2.05 13.95 25.08
CA ALA A 142 3.31 13.24 25.21
C ALA A 142 3.12 11.80 25.68
N LYS A 143 2.28 11.59 26.70
CA LYS A 143 2.00 10.26 27.26
C LYS A 143 1.53 9.27 26.19
N THR A 144 0.51 9.63 25.40
CA THR A 144 -0.01 8.75 24.35
C THR A 144 1.05 8.49 23.26
N GLY A 145 1.83 9.51 22.92
CA GLY A 145 2.93 9.35 21.95
C GLY A 145 4.04 8.43 22.45
N GLU A 146 4.47 8.59 23.71
CA GLU A 146 5.46 7.73 24.36
C GLU A 146 4.97 6.28 24.48
N ASP A 147 3.69 6.07 24.79
CA ASP A 147 3.11 4.72 24.86
C ASP A 147 3.14 4.04 23.48
N LEU A 148 2.85 4.77 22.39
CA LEU A 148 3.00 4.24 21.03
C LEU A 148 4.47 3.89 20.71
N MET A 149 5.42 4.70 21.17
CA MET A 149 6.85 4.45 20.99
C MET A 149 7.33 3.21 21.76
N LYS A 150 6.88 3.03 23.01
CA LYS A 150 7.18 1.84 23.82
C LYS A 150 6.63 0.57 23.15
N ASN A 151 5.40 0.62 22.65
CA ASN A 151 4.81 -0.51 21.91
C ASN A 151 5.66 -0.91 20.68
N LEU A 152 6.25 0.06 19.96
CA LEU A 152 7.14 -0.23 18.84
C LEU A 152 8.45 -0.89 19.29
N ILE A 153 9.00 -0.50 20.44
CA ILE A 153 10.19 -1.14 21.04
C ILE A 153 9.88 -2.59 21.43
N GLU A 154 8.73 -2.83 22.07
CA GLU A 154 8.29 -4.17 22.50
C GLU A 154 8.07 -5.12 21.32
N GLN A 155 7.65 -4.59 20.17
CA GLN A 155 7.46 -5.35 18.93
C GLN A 155 8.75 -5.59 18.13
N ASP A 156 9.91 -5.20 18.68
CA ASP A 156 11.23 -5.26 18.05
C ASP A 156 11.25 -4.58 16.67
N SER A 157 10.66 -3.38 16.60
CA SER A 157 10.64 -2.56 15.39
C SER A 157 12.05 -2.24 14.91
N SER A 158 12.23 -2.12 13.59
CA SER A 158 13.48 -1.62 12.99
C SER A 158 13.87 -0.22 13.48
N LEU A 159 12.90 0.55 14.01
CA LEU A 159 13.09 1.90 14.54
C LEU A 159 13.47 1.92 16.03
N LYS A 160 13.54 0.77 16.70
CA LYS A 160 13.76 0.63 18.16
C LYS A 160 14.92 1.49 18.69
N ASN A 161 16.09 1.43 18.06
CA ASN A 161 17.26 2.18 18.51
C ASN A 161 17.02 3.69 18.47
N ILE A 162 16.42 4.18 17.38
CA ILE A 162 16.08 5.61 17.21
C ILE A 162 15.05 6.03 18.26
N ILE A 163 14.05 5.19 18.52
CA ILE A 163 13.02 5.47 19.52
C ILE A 163 13.61 5.54 20.93
N GLN A 164 14.51 4.62 21.28
CA GLN A 164 15.18 4.61 22.58
C GLN A 164 16.00 5.90 22.79
N GLU A 165 16.76 6.33 21.79
CA GLU A 165 17.51 7.59 21.86
C GLU A 165 16.60 8.81 22.11
N ILE A 166 15.41 8.82 21.51
CA ILE A 166 14.43 9.91 21.69
C ILE A 166 13.82 9.88 23.10
N LEU A 167 13.53 8.71 23.66
CA LEU A 167 12.91 8.58 24.99
C LEU A 167 13.87 8.80 26.17
N ILE A 168 15.19 8.69 25.95
CA ILE A 168 16.21 8.95 26.98
C ILE A 168 16.42 10.46 27.20
N LYS A 169 16.02 11.29 26.23
CA LYS A 169 16.28 12.73 26.21
C LYS A 169 15.13 13.54 26.84
#